data_AF-A0A179BST0-F1
#
_entry.id   AF-A0A179BST0-F1
#
_cell.length_a   1.000
_cell.length_b   1.000
_cell.length_c   1.000
_cell.angle_alpha   90.00
_cell.angle_beta   90.00
_cell.angle_gamma   90.00
#
_symmetry.space_group_name_H-M   'P 1'
#
loop_
_entity.id
_entity.type
_entity.pdbx_description
1 polymer ?
#
loop_
_entity_poly.entity_id
_entity_poly.type
_entity_poly.pdbx_seq_one_letter_code
_entity_poly.pdbx_strand_id
1 'polypeptide(L)'
;GPMISKALDALLLPINKGVIKKFKLDKGAHGVLVLSVKPGGVADKQGIKPGDVLAEVQGHKVHKPIDVDVAVRRQLKAGHSDMSFSVARGGAVIAVAAIITLESYNETIAVSEISSWETDTMESSSSYEEYVSVESTEIETSEESEEATVEEDLTQDESADADSSDDADDSSDDSSDDS
;
A
#
# COMPACT_ATOMS: atom_id res chain seq x y z
N GLY A 1 2.43 -3.28 -4.51
CA GLY A 1 3.68 -3.12 -5.25
C GLY A 1 3.54 -2.05 -6.33
N PRO A 2 4.45 -2.05 -7.32
CA PRO A 2 4.34 -1.22 -8.53
C PRO A 2 3.08 -1.59 -9.32
N MET A 3 2.54 -0.64 -10.08
CA MET A 3 1.31 -0.84 -10.86
C MET A 3 1.30 0.06 -12.09
N ILE A 4 0.79 -0.46 -13.20
CA ILE A 4 0.46 0.35 -14.36
C ILE A 4 -0.86 1.06 -14.11
N SER A 5 -0.84 2.39 -14.15
CA SER A 5 -2.04 3.19 -14.09
C SER A 5 -2.68 3.31 -15.47
N LYS A 6 -3.92 2.86 -15.60
CA LYS A 6 -4.70 3.01 -16.84
C LYS A 6 -5.16 4.46 -17.03
N ALA A 7 -5.33 5.18 -15.93
CA ALA A 7 -5.68 6.59 -15.98
C ALA A 7 -4.57 7.44 -16.62
N LEU A 8 -3.31 7.12 -16.33
CA LEU A 8 -2.17 7.94 -16.72
C LEU A 8 -1.35 7.34 -17.86
N ASP A 9 -1.58 6.09 -18.26
CA ASP A 9 -0.67 5.33 -19.14
C ASP A 9 0.77 5.38 -18.63
N ALA A 10 0.94 5.11 -17.34
CA ALA A 10 2.23 5.26 -16.66
C ALA A 10 2.45 4.14 -15.64
N LEU A 11 3.71 3.77 -15.42
CA LEU A 11 4.12 2.85 -14.37
C LEU A 11 4.37 3.63 -13.09
N LEU A 12 3.62 3.28 -12.04
CA LEU A 12 3.63 3.97 -10.75
C LEU A 12 4.22 3.09 -9.65
N LEU A 13 5.07 3.68 -8.82
CA LEU A 13 5.68 3.05 -7.66
C LEU A 13 5.15 3.67 -6.36
N PRO A 14 4.90 2.85 -5.32
CA PRO A 14 4.63 3.37 -3.99
C PRO A 14 5.87 4.08 -3.45
N ILE A 15 5.69 5.22 -2.78
CA ILE A 15 6.81 5.89 -2.11
C ILE A 15 7.10 5.20 -0.78
N ASN A 16 8.28 4.59 -0.71
CA ASN A 16 8.82 3.98 0.50
C ASN A 16 10.27 4.46 0.73
N LYS A 17 10.87 4.08 1.87
CA LYS A 17 12.25 4.49 2.21
C LYS A 17 13.28 4.09 1.13
N GLY A 18 13.10 2.96 0.46
CA GLY A 18 13.97 2.49 -0.61
C GLY A 18 13.85 3.37 -1.86
N VAL A 19 12.62 3.65 -2.29
CA VAL A 19 12.32 4.53 -3.43
C VAL A 19 12.84 5.95 -3.17
N ILE A 20 12.60 6.52 -2.00
CA ILE A 20 13.11 7.85 -1.63
C ILE A 20 14.63 7.92 -1.76
N LYS A 21 15.36 6.91 -1.27
CA LYS A 21 16.82 6.85 -1.36
C LYS A 21 17.30 6.67 -2.79
N LYS A 22 16.74 5.70 -3.53
CA LYS A 22 17.17 5.35 -4.89
C LYS A 22 16.94 6.52 -5.86
N PHE A 23 15.79 7.18 -5.77
CA PHE A 23 15.42 8.28 -6.66
C PHE A 23 15.75 9.66 -6.08
N LYS A 24 16.47 9.72 -4.95
CA LYS A 24 16.88 10.96 -4.27
C LYS A 24 15.72 11.94 -4.04
N LEU A 25 14.55 11.40 -3.70
CA LEU A 25 13.36 12.20 -3.40
C LEU A 25 13.51 12.90 -2.05
N ASP A 26 12.70 13.94 -1.84
CA ASP A 26 12.61 14.59 -0.52
C ASP A 26 12.20 13.60 0.56
N LYS A 27 12.76 13.75 1.77
CA LYS A 27 12.45 12.86 2.91
C LYS A 27 10.98 12.89 3.32
N GLY A 28 10.27 13.98 3.01
CA GLY A 28 8.83 14.16 3.22
C GLY A 28 7.97 13.89 1.99
N ALA A 29 8.56 13.37 0.90
CA ALA A 29 7.82 13.02 -0.30
C ALA A 29 6.71 12.01 0.05
N HIS A 30 5.50 12.33 -0.37
CA HIS A 30 4.30 11.53 -0.17
C HIS A 30 3.53 11.47 -1.48
N GLY A 31 2.84 10.35 -1.70
CA GLY A 31 2.20 10.08 -2.98
C GLY A 31 2.77 8.84 -3.65
N VAL A 32 2.80 8.89 -4.98
CA VAL A 32 3.28 7.81 -5.84
C VAL A 32 4.29 8.35 -6.84
N LEU A 33 5.37 7.61 -7.05
CA LEU A 33 6.43 7.97 -8.01
C LEU A 33 6.01 7.52 -9.41
N VAL A 34 6.14 8.40 -10.39
CA VAL A 34 6.06 8.07 -11.81
C VAL A 34 7.41 7.51 -12.24
N LEU A 35 7.46 6.21 -12.52
CA LEU A 35 8.69 5.55 -12.93
C LEU A 35 8.89 5.54 -14.45
N SER A 36 7.79 5.42 -15.19
CA SER A 36 7.83 5.38 -16.64
C SER A 36 6.50 5.84 -17.22
N VAL A 37 6.54 6.40 -18.42
CA VAL A 37 5.38 6.99 -19.09
C VAL A 37 5.29 6.45 -20.52
N LYS A 38 4.09 6.04 -20.94
CA LYS A 38 3.81 5.64 -22.32
C LYS A 38 3.95 6.85 -23.27
N PRO A 39 4.81 6.79 -24.29
CA PRO A 39 4.89 7.84 -25.32
C PRO A 39 3.53 8.06 -25.98
N GLY A 40 3.06 9.31 -26.05
CA GLY A 40 1.75 9.67 -26.57
C GLY A 40 0.56 9.25 -25.68
N GLY A 41 0.81 8.71 -24.48
CA GLY A 41 -0.21 8.39 -23.48
C GLY A 41 -0.75 9.62 -22.76
N VAL A 42 -1.68 9.43 -21.83
CA VAL A 42 -2.31 10.54 -21.09
C VAL A 42 -1.28 11.36 -20.31
N ALA A 43 -0.39 10.72 -19.53
CA ALA A 43 0.64 11.42 -18.75
C ALA A 43 1.61 12.21 -19.65
N ASP A 44 2.10 11.60 -20.74
CA ASP A 44 3.02 12.23 -21.68
C ASP A 44 2.43 13.48 -22.32
N LYS A 45 1.18 13.39 -22.79
CA LYS A 45 0.45 14.53 -23.40
C LYS A 45 0.28 15.71 -22.45
N GLN A 46 0.23 15.46 -21.14
CA GLN A 46 0.13 16.52 -20.13
C GLN A 46 1.49 16.92 -19.54
N GLY A 47 2.58 16.38 -20.07
CA GLY A 47 3.94 16.68 -19.66
C GLY A 47 4.30 16.15 -18.29
N ILE A 48 3.61 15.12 -17.79
CA ILE A 48 4.05 14.31 -16.65
C ILE A 48 5.23 13.45 -17.13
N LYS A 49 6.29 13.41 -16.33
CA LYS A 49 7.56 12.79 -16.70
C LYS A 49 7.98 11.75 -15.67
N PRO A 50 8.80 10.76 -16.05
CA PRO A 50 9.42 9.90 -15.07
C PRO A 50 10.24 10.73 -14.05
N GLY A 51 10.24 10.31 -12.79
CA GLY A 51 10.82 11.06 -11.67
C GLY A 51 9.83 11.99 -10.95
N ASP A 52 8.67 12.25 -11.55
CA ASP A 52 7.60 13.01 -10.91
C ASP A 52 6.98 12.27 -9.73
N VAL A 53 6.60 13.00 -8.68
CA VAL A 53 5.83 12.45 -7.56
C VAL A 53 4.40 12.98 -7.63
N LEU A 54 3.44 12.11 -7.89
CA LEU A 54 2.02 12.47 -7.85
C LEU A 54 1.52 12.42 -6.40
N ALA A 55 1.18 13.59 -5.87
CA ALA A 55 0.75 13.76 -4.48
C ALA A 55 -0.78 13.73 -4.32
N GLU A 56 -1.53 14.29 -5.28
CA GLU A 56 -2.99 14.40 -5.21
C GLU A 56 -3.67 14.20 -6.56
N VAL A 57 -4.91 13.71 -6.52
CA VAL A 57 -5.83 13.60 -7.65
C VAL A 57 -7.15 14.25 -7.27
N GLN A 58 -7.60 15.25 -8.02
CA GLN A 58 -8.82 16.00 -7.72
C GLN A 58 -8.88 16.52 -6.27
N GLY A 59 -7.77 17.05 -5.78
CA GLY A 59 -7.62 17.55 -4.40
C GLY A 59 -7.63 16.46 -3.32
N HIS A 60 -7.61 15.18 -3.69
CA HIS A 60 -7.52 14.06 -2.75
C HIS A 60 -6.10 13.52 -2.74
N LYS A 61 -5.51 13.38 -1.56
CA LYS A 61 -4.19 12.77 -1.38
C LYS A 61 -4.19 11.31 -1.85
N VAL A 62 -3.15 10.94 -2.57
CA VAL A 62 -2.88 9.55 -2.95
C VAL A 62 -1.75 9.00 -2.10
N HIS A 63 -1.82 7.72 -1.76
CA HIS A 63 -0.81 7.05 -0.94
C HIS A 63 -0.24 5.80 -1.63
N LYS A 64 -1.03 5.19 -2.50
CA LYS A 64 -0.67 3.97 -3.23
C LYS A 64 -1.05 4.13 -4.71
N PRO A 65 -0.35 3.44 -5.63
CA PRO A 65 -0.63 3.52 -7.06
C PRO A 65 -2.11 3.32 -7.44
N ILE A 66 -2.77 2.38 -6.78
CA ILE A 66 -4.19 2.08 -7.02
C ILE A 66 -5.14 3.25 -6.71
N ASP A 67 -4.75 4.15 -5.79
CA ASP A 67 -5.59 5.28 -5.39
C ASP A 67 -5.82 6.24 -6.57
N VAL A 68 -4.84 6.34 -7.48
CA VAL A 68 -4.92 7.17 -8.69
C VAL A 68 -6.04 6.67 -9.59
N ASP A 69 -6.00 5.39 -9.95
CA ASP A 69 -7.00 4.76 -10.81
C ASP A 69 -8.39 4.75 -10.16
N VAL A 70 -8.46 4.54 -8.84
CA VAL A 70 -9.72 4.59 -8.10
C VAL A 70 -10.32 5.99 -8.13
N ALA A 71 -9.52 7.03 -7.88
CA ALA A 71 -9.97 8.41 -7.91
C ALA A 71 -10.48 8.82 -9.30
N VAL A 72 -9.72 8.50 -10.36
CA VAL A 72 -10.11 8.78 -11.74
C VAL A 72 -11.37 8.00 -12.14
N ARG A 73 -11.42 6.69 -11.85
CA ARG A 73 -12.60 5.87 -12.15
C ARG A 73 -13.87 6.38 -11.45
N ARG A 74 -13.75 6.85 -10.20
CA ARG A 74 -14.86 7.46 -9.47
C ARG A 74 -15.40 8.69 -10.19
N GLN A 75 -14.49 9.54 -10.67
CA GLN A 75 -14.83 10.77 -11.38
C GLN A 75 -15.46 10.47 -12.76
N LEU A 76 -14.92 9.49 -13.49
CA LEU A 76 -15.53 8.98 -14.72
C LEU A 76 -16.93 8.42 -14.52
N LYS A 77 -17.15 7.65 -13.43
CA LYS A 77 -18.49 7.12 -13.08
C LYS A 77 -19.50 8.22 -12.74
N ALA A 78 -19.02 9.35 -12.25
CA ALA A 78 -19.84 10.54 -12.01
C ALA A 78 -20.08 11.38 -13.28
N GLY A 79 -19.57 10.97 -14.44
CA GLY A 79 -19.74 11.66 -15.72
C GLY A 79 -18.73 12.79 -15.97
N HIS A 80 -17.71 12.90 -15.12
CA HIS A 80 -16.67 13.91 -15.25
C HIS A 80 -15.42 13.32 -15.92
N SER A 81 -14.86 14.06 -16.88
CA SER A 81 -13.66 13.66 -17.64
C SER A 81 -12.48 14.60 -17.40
N ASP A 82 -12.74 15.78 -16.85
CA ASP A 82 -11.73 16.68 -16.33
C ASP A 82 -11.09 16.06 -15.08
N MET A 83 -9.76 16.02 -15.07
CA MET A 83 -8.94 15.45 -14.01
C MET A 83 -7.85 16.45 -13.66
N SER A 84 -7.71 16.77 -12.38
CA SER A 84 -6.59 17.57 -11.87
C SER A 84 -5.65 16.71 -11.04
N PHE A 85 -4.35 16.95 -11.19
CA PHE A 85 -3.27 16.22 -10.57
C PHE A 85 -2.30 17.21 -9.93
N SER A 86 -1.83 16.91 -8.74
CA SER A 86 -0.75 17.66 -8.09
C SER A 86 0.53 16.84 -8.16
N VAL A 87 1.54 17.37 -8.86
CA VAL A 87 2.79 16.68 -9.17
C VAL A 87 3.97 17.45 -8.61
N ALA A 88 4.82 16.81 -7.81
CA ALA A 88 6.08 17.38 -7.36
C ALA A 88 7.22 16.99 -8.31
N ARG A 89 7.93 18.00 -8.84
CA ARG A 89 9.09 17.86 -9.73
C ARG A 89 10.19 18.82 -9.30
N GLY A 90 11.38 18.29 -9.00
CA GLY A 90 12.52 19.12 -8.59
C GLY A 90 12.24 19.99 -7.36
N GLY A 91 11.42 19.51 -6.43
CA GLY A 91 10.99 20.24 -5.22
C GLY A 91 9.86 21.26 -5.42
N ALA A 92 9.42 21.50 -6.65
CA ALA A 92 8.28 22.37 -6.95
C ALA A 92 6.99 21.56 -7.18
N VAL A 93 5.85 22.07 -6.69
CA VAL A 93 4.54 21.48 -6.96
C VAL A 93 3.93 22.11 -8.21
N ILE A 94 3.52 21.26 -9.14
CA ILE A 94 2.97 21.58 -10.45
C ILE A 94 1.55 21.01 -10.52
N ALA A 95 0.57 21.86 -10.79
CA ALA A 95 -0.78 21.41 -11.10
C ALA A 95 -0.87 21.00 -12.57
N VAL A 96 -1.32 19.78 -12.83
CA VAL A 96 -1.50 19.22 -14.17
C VAL A 96 -2.98 18.91 -14.36
N ALA A 97 -3.56 19.36 -15.46
CA ALA A 97 -4.93 19.04 -15.84
C ALA A 97 -4.93 18.08 -17.03
N ALA A 98 -5.74 17.03 -16.98
CA ALA A 98 -5.91 16.08 -18.07
C ALA A 98 -7.40 15.88 -18.37
N ILE A 99 -7.71 15.58 -19.62
CA ILE A 99 -9.00 15.01 -20.00
C ILE A 99 -8.81 13.51 -20.14
N ILE A 100 -9.52 12.74 -19.31
CA ILE A 100 -9.53 11.28 -19.35
C ILE A 100 -10.96 10.86 -19.63
N THR A 101 -11.18 10.05 -20.67
CA THR A 101 -12.51 9.53 -21.00
C THR A 101 -12.64 8.09 -20.55
N LEU A 102 -13.88 7.60 -20.46
CA LEU A 102 -14.12 6.18 -20.16
C LEU A 102 -13.56 5.27 -21.28
N GLU A 103 -13.56 5.75 -22.51
CA GLU A 103 -12.97 5.05 -23.66
C GLU A 103 -11.45 4.91 -23.49
N SER A 104 -10.73 6.01 -23.27
CA SER A 104 -9.27 5.97 -23.08
C SER A 104 -8.89 5.15 -21.84
N TYR A 105 -9.66 5.27 -20.75
CA TYR A 105 -9.42 4.51 -19.51
C TYR A 105 -9.56 2.98 -19.68
N ASN A 106 -10.42 2.54 -20.60
CA ASN A 106 -10.67 1.13 -20.86
C ASN A 106 -9.80 0.56 -21.98
N GLU A 107 -8.92 1.37 -22.56
CA GLU A 107 -7.96 0.89 -23.56
C GLU A 107 -7.04 -0.18 -22.95
N THR A 108 -6.75 -1.21 -23.75
CA THR A 108 -5.88 -2.31 -23.29
C THR A 108 -4.43 -1.95 -23.58
N ILE A 109 -3.64 -1.77 -22.53
CA ILE A 109 -2.19 -1.60 -22.64
C ILE A 109 -1.56 -2.98 -22.84
N ALA A 110 -0.91 -3.20 -23.98
CA ALA A 110 -0.21 -4.46 -24.22
C ALA A 110 1.12 -4.49 -23.44
N VAL A 111 1.41 -5.60 -22.76
CA VAL A 111 2.59 -5.74 -21.90
C VAL A 111 3.90 -5.54 -22.67
N SER A 112 3.92 -5.88 -23.96
CA SER A 112 5.06 -5.65 -24.86
C SER A 112 5.37 -4.17 -25.10
N GLU A 113 4.42 -3.26 -24.88
CA GLU A 113 4.63 -1.82 -25.03
C GLU A 113 5.37 -1.22 -23.84
N ILE A 114 5.30 -1.83 -22.65
CA ILE A 114 5.92 -1.27 -21.45
C ILE A 114 7.44 -1.18 -21.60
N SER A 115 8.03 -2.14 -22.32
CA SER A 115 9.47 -2.16 -22.60
C SER A 115 9.96 -1.00 -23.47
N SER A 116 9.05 -0.29 -24.17
CA SER A 116 9.39 0.87 -24.99
C SER A 116 9.07 2.21 -24.33
N TRP A 117 8.58 2.22 -23.10
CA TRP A 117 8.25 3.45 -22.39
C TRP A 117 9.49 4.20 -21.92
N GLU A 118 9.39 5.52 -21.88
CA GLU A 118 10.53 6.34 -21.47
C GLU A 118 10.74 6.22 -19.97
N THR A 119 12.01 6.05 -19.57
CA THR A 119 12.46 6.09 -18.19
C THR A 119 13.54 7.16 -18.10
N ASP A 120 13.43 8.07 -17.12
CA ASP A 120 14.36 9.20 -16.99
C ASP A 120 15.73 8.77 -16.41
N THR A 121 15.83 7.53 -15.92
CA THR A 121 17.08 6.96 -15.41
C THR A 121 17.98 6.46 -16.53
N MET A 122 18.66 7.43 -17.15
CA MET A 122 20.00 7.26 -17.69
C MET A 122 20.83 6.47 -16.63
N GLU A 123 21.09 5.18 -16.88
CA GLU A 123 21.71 4.18 -15.97
C GLU A 123 20.82 3.26 -15.11
N SER A 124 19.63 2.82 -15.55
CA SER A 124 18.86 1.84 -14.76
C SER A 124 18.20 0.68 -15.51
N SER A 125 18.75 0.24 -16.64
CA SER A 125 18.38 -1.08 -17.21
C SER A 125 18.80 -2.26 -16.32
N SER A 126 19.63 -2.07 -15.29
CA SER A 126 20.14 -3.18 -14.46
C SER A 126 19.51 -3.30 -13.05
N SER A 127 18.70 -2.35 -12.58
CA SER A 127 18.20 -2.36 -11.18
C SER A 127 16.74 -2.81 -11.03
N TYR A 128 15.96 -2.88 -12.11
CA TYR A 128 14.53 -3.18 -12.01
C TYR A 128 14.24 -4.70 -11.93
N GLU A 129 15.04 -5.55 -12.60
CA GLU A 129 14.96 -7.01 -12.44
C GLU A 129 15.30 -7.44 -11.00
N GLU A 130 16.19 -6.72 -10.32
CA GLU A 130 16.51 -6.94 -8.91
C GLU A 130 15.32 -6.63 -7.98
N TYR A 131 14.45 -5.68 -8.35
CA TYR A 131 13.30 -5.28 -7.52
C TYR A 131 12.07 -6.19 -7.72
N VAL A 132 11.98 -6.89 -8.84
CA VAL A 132 10.91 -7.88 -9.10
C VAL A 132 11.27 -9.24 -8.51
N SER A 133 12.56 -9.58 -8.39
CA SER A 133 12.99 -10.85 -7.79
C SER A 133 12.83 -10.94 -6.27
N VAL A 134 12.67 -9.83 -5.53
CA VAL A 134 12.59 -9.88 -4.06
C VAL A 134 11.24 -10.36 -3.49
N GLU A 135 10.14 -10.32 -4.25
CA GLU A 135 8.86 -10.89 -3.77
C GLU A 135 8.75 -12.41 -4.01
N SER A 136 9.66 -13.01 -4.77
CA SER A 136 9.60 -14.44 -5.12
C SER A 136 10.49 -15.33 -4.24
N THR A 137 11.23 -14.78 -3.28
CA THR A 137 12.22 -15.51 -2.48
C THR A 137 11.93 -15.49 -0.97
N GLU A 138 10.68 -15.33 -0.56
CA GLU A 138 10.29 -15.36 0.88
C GLU A 138 9.36 -16.52 1.24
N ILE A 139 9.19 -17.48 0.34
CA ILE A 139 8.55 -18.76 0.62
C ILE A 139 9.61 -19.86 0.53
N GLU A 140 9.68 -20.67 1.58
CA GLU A 140 10.54 -21.86 1.75
C GLU A 140 11.93 -21.64 2.35
N THR A 141 12.00 -21.20 3.60
CA THR A 141 12.87 -21.86 4.61
C THR A 141 12.26 -21.71 6.00
N SER A 142 11.39 -22.63 6.40
CA SER A 142 11.04 -22.91 7.80
C SER A 142 10.39 -24.30 7.90
N GLU A 143 11.15 -25.32 7.53
CA GLU A 143 11.09 -26.66 8.10
C GLU A 143 12.48 -26.80 8.78
N GLU A 144 12.70 -27.27 10.00
CA GLU A 144 12.07 -28.33 10.78
C GLU A 144 12.79 -28.34 12.16
N SER A 145 12.07 -28.65 13.24
CA SER A 145 12.51 -29.50 14.37
C SER A 145 11.86 -29.08 15.69
N GLU A 146 10.73 -29.72 16.03
CA GLU A 146 10.32 -29.90 17.42
C GLU A 146 9.87 -31.36 17.60
N GLU A 147 10.84 -32.25 17.83
CA GLU A 147 10.59 -33.65 18.16
C GLU A 147 11.27 -33.91 19.52
N ALA A 148 10.56 -33.66 20.63
CA ALA A 148 11.00 -34.10 21.95
C ALA A 148 9.97 -35.08 22.53
N THR A 149 10.43 -36.32 22.61
CA THR A 149 9.84 -37.56 23.12
C THR A 149 8.96 -37.41 24.36
N VAL A 150 7.74 -37.93 24.29
CA VAL A 150 6.85 -38.21 25.42
C VAL A 150 7.16 -39.60 25.95
N GLU A 151 7.64 -39.70 27.19
CA GLU A 151 7.68 -40.95 27.94
C GLU A 151 7.00 -40.78 29.30
N GLU A 152 5.95 -41.59 29.50
CA GLU A 152 5.48 -42.30 30.71
C GLU A 152 5.19 -41.48 31.99
N ASP A 153 4.23 -41.76 32.86
CA ASP A 153 3.57 -43.01 33.27
C ASP A 153 2.29 -42.66 34.06
N LEU A 154 1.29 -43.55 34.04
CA LEU A 154 0.08 -43.49 34.85
C LEU A 154 0.35 -44.13 36.23
N THR A 155 -0.02 -43.49 37.35
CA THR A 155 -0.70 -44.15 38.49
C THR A 155 -1.11 -43.20 39.64
N GLN A 156 -2.43 -43.04 39.78
CA GLN A 156 -3.28 -43.12 40.98
C GLN A 156 -2.65 -43.02 42.40
N ASP A 157 -3.16 -42.12 43.25
CA ASP A 157 -3.48 -42.46 44.64
C ASP A 157 -4.59 -41.56 45.23
N GLU A 158 -5.60 -42.21 45.78
CA GLU A 158 -6.73 -41.64 46.53
C GLU A 158 -6.28 -41.30 47.96
N SER A 159 -6.75 -40.18 48.52
CA SER A 159 -7.19 -40.19 49.93
C SER A 159 -8.22 -39.09 50.18
N ALA A 160 -9.38 -39.56 50.61
CA ALA A 160 -10.44 -38.78 51.23
C ALA A 160 -9.94 -38.14 52.54
N ASP A 161 -10.56 -37.04 52.97
CA ASP A 161 -11.37 -37.07 54.19
C ASP A 161 -12.19 -35.78 54.36
N ALA A 162 -13.38 -35.99 54.92
CA ALA A 162 -14.42 -35.02 55.19
C ALA A 162 -14.20 -34.29 56.52
N ASP A 163 -14.82 -33.11 56.67
CA ASP A 163 -15.78 -32.74 57.75
C ASP A 163 -16.11 -31.24 57.56
N SER A 164 -17.38 -30.87 57.36
CA SER A 164 -18.30 -30.29 58.38
C SER A 164 -17.86 -28.92 58.90
N SER A 165 -18.67 -27.91 59.15
CA SER A 165 -20.05 -27.47 58.89
C SER A 165 -20.18 -26.09 59.61
N ASP A 166 -21.33 -25.41 59.45
CA ASP A 166 -21.84 -24.34 60.35
C ASP A 166 -21.07 -22.99 60.31
N ASP A 167 -21.64 -21.79 60.46
CA ASP A 167 -22.98 -21.22 60.68
C ASP A 167 -22.78 -19.70 60.40
N ALA A 168 -23.67 -19.02 59.66
CA ALA A 168 -24.74 -18.13 60.14
C ALA A 168 -24.32 -16.76 60.73
N ASP A 169 -25.18 -15.77 60.43
CA ASP A 169 -25.35 -14.44 61.06
C ASP A 169 -24.29 -13.37 60.77
N ASP A 170 -24.55 -12.07 60.71
CA ASP A 170 -25.72 -11.16 60.88
C ASP A 170 -25.12 -9.79 60.46
N SER A 171 -25.68 -8.93 59.63
CA SER A 171 -26.72 -7.99 60.03
C SER A 171 -26.89 -6.95 58.92
N SER A 172 -28.14 -6.56 58.75
CA SER A 172 -28.67 -5.42 58.02
C SER A 172 -28.38 -4.07 58.70
N ASP A 173 -28.70 -2.98 57.97
CA ASP A 173 -29.00 -1.62 58.47
C ASP A 173 -27.77 -0.77 58.86
N ASP A 174 -27.66 0.55 58.65
CA ASP A 174 -28.67 1.60 58.62
C ASP A 174 -28.08 2.93 58.05
N SER A 175 -28.90 3.66 57.29
CA SER A 175 -29.06 5.13 57.18
C SER A 175 -27.91 6.17 57.12
N SER A 176 -27.99 7.00 56.05
CA SER A 176 -28.23 8.47 56.02
C SER A 176 -27.25 9.53 56.59
N ASP A 177 -27.44 10.75 56.05
CA ASP A 177 -26.99 12.11 56.48
C ASP A 177 -25.60 12.57 55.99
N ASP A 178 -25.49 13.43 54.97
CA ASP A 178 -25.82 14.87 54.87
C ASP A 178 -24.93 15.77 55.74
N SER A 179 -24.03 16.52 55.09
CA SER A 179 -23.56 17.88 55.44
C SER A 179 -22.59 18.43 54.39
#